data_AF-A0AAD3NKM7-F1
#
_entry.id   AF-A0AAD3NKM7-F1
#
_cell.length_a   1.000
_cell.length_b   1.000
_cell.length_c   1.000
_cell.angle_alpha   90.00
_cell.angle_beta   90.00
_cell.angle_gamma   90.00
#
_symmetry.space_group_name_H-M   'P 1'
#
loop_
_entity.id
_entity.type
_entity.pdbx_description
1 polymer ?
#
loop_
_entity_poly.entity_id
_entity_poly.type
_entity_poly.pdbx_seq_one_letter_code
_entity_poly.pdbx_strand_id
1 'polypeptide(L)'
;MIRKQDATSVITSVASNRVGQSLAWDFVRKQWEYMFTQYGVGSFSFASMISEVTARFSTEAELQQLEEFVEENSAVGFGSATLAVKQAVERTKANIKWLQKNKQEILDWFEGQTQA
;
A
#
# COMPACT_ATOMS: atom_id res chain seq x y z
N MET A 1 10.24 -23.17 -5.38
CA MET A 1 8.91 -22.76 -5.90
C MET A 1 8.11 -22.18 -4.76
N ILE A 2 7.48 -21.01 -4.95
CA ILE A 2 6.59 -20.38 -3.95
C ILE A 2 5.19 -20.95 -4.15
N ARG A 3 4.51 -21.35 -3.08
CA ARG A 3 3.15 -21.90 -3.16
C ARG A 3 2.13 -20.76 -3.25
N LYS A 4 0.98 -20.99 -3.88
CA LYS A 4 -0.04 -19.94 -4.08
C LYS A 4 -0.51 -19.32 -2.76
N GLN A 5 -0.67 -20.11 -1.69
CA GLN A 5 -1.09 -19.61 -0.38
C GLN A 5 -0.03 -18.74 0.32
N ASP A 6 1.25 -18.88 -0.05
CA ASP A 6 2.36 -18.12 0.55
C ASP A 6 2.61 -16.80 -0.19
N ALA A 7 2.00 -16.61 -1.36
CA ALA A 7 2.26 -15.46 -2.24
C ALA A 7 1.96 -14.12 -1.55
N THR A 8 0.85 -14.00 -0.80
CA THR A 8 0.54 -12.78 -0.04
C THR A 8 1.66 -12.45 0.95
N SER A 9 2.12 -13.44 1.73
CA SER A 9 3.17 -13.23 2.73
C SER A 9 4.51 -12.80 2.10
N VAL A 10 4.84 -13.32 0.93
CA VAL A 10 6.04 -12.89 0.19
C VAL A 10 5.89 -11.44 -0.28
N ILE A 11 4.75 -11.07 -0.87
CA ILE A 11 4.48 -9.71 -1.34
C ILE A 11 4.56 -8.71 -0.19
N THR A 12 3.90 -8.99 0.95
CA THR A 12 3.92 -8.09 2.11
C THR A 12 5.29 -8.01 2.77
N SER A 13 6.06 -9.10 2.76
CA SER A 13 7.45 -9.09 3.24
C SER A 13 8.31 -8.15 2.39
N VAL A 14 8.19 -8.20 1.07
CA VAL A 14 8.88 -7.25 0.16
C VAL A 14 8.41 -5.81 0.41
N ALA A 15 7.12 -5.61 0.62
CA ALA A 15 6.54 -4.28 0.87
C ALA A 15 7.04 -3.61 2.16
N SER A 16 7.42 -4.40 3.17
CA SER A 16 7.96 -3.88 4.44
C SER A 16 9.32 -3.19 4.28
N ASN A 17 10.07 -3.54 3.23
CA ASN A 17 11.36 -2.93 2.90
C ASN A 17 11.16 -1.58 2.19
N ARG A 18 11.92 -0.54 2.58
CA ARG A 18 11.79 0.80 1.99
C ARG A 18 11.94 0.82 0.46
N VAL A 19 12.87 0.04 -0.09
CA VAL A 19 13.07 -0.08 -1.55
C VAL A 19 12.07 -1.07 -2.15
N GLY A 20 11.75 -2.13 -1.42
CA GLY A 20 10.80 -3.15 -1.86
C GLY A 20 9.34 -2.67 -1.91
N GLN A 21 8.99 -1.61 -1.19
CA GLN A 21 7.64 -1.08 -1.12
C GLN A 21 7.09 -0.64 -2.49
N SER A 22 7.84 0.15 -3.24
CA SER A 22 7.42 0.58 -4.59
C SER A 22 7.35 -0.59 -5.56
N LEU A 23 8.29 -1.54 -5.47
CA LEU A 23 8.30 -2.75 -6.29
C LEU A 23 7.08 -3.64 -6.01
N ALA A 24 6.73 -3.83 -4.74
CA ALA A 24 5.57 -4.60 -4.33
C ALA A 24 4.27 -3.93 -4.79
N TRP A 25 4.16 -2.61 -4.65
CA TRP A 25 3.02 -1.86 -5.15
C TRP A 25 2.86 -1.96 -6.68
N ASP A 26 3.93 -1.76 -7.43
CA ASP A 26 3.93 -1.87 -8.88
C ASP A 26 3.54 -3.27 -9.34
N PHE A 27 4.05 -4.31 -8.67
CA PHE A 27 3.68 -5.68 -8.94
C PHE A 27 2.19 -5.92 -8.68
N VAL A 28 1.68 -5.45 -7.53
CA VAL A 28 0.25 -5.61 -7.17
C VAL A 28 -0.66 -4.93 -8.18
N ARG A 29 -0.36 -3.69 -8.57
CA ARG A 29 -1.13 -2.97 -9.58
C ARG A 29 -1.14 -3.70 -10.93
N LYS A 30 0.05 -4.05 -11.43
CA LYS A 30 0.21 -4.68 -12.76
C LYS A 30 -0.39 -6.08 -12.84
N GLN A 31 -0.52 -6.78 -11.72
CA GLN A 31 -0.97 -8.18 -11.67
C GLN A 31 -2.31 -8.34 -10.96
N TRP A 32 -3.04 -7.25 -10.68
CA TRP A 32 -4.26 -7.29 -9.88
C TRP A 32 -5.28 -8.26 -10.44
N GLU A 33 -5.64 -8.13 -11.72
CA GLU A 33 -6.63 -8.99 -12.37
C GLU A 33 -6.22 -10.47 -12.32
N TYR A 34 -4.95 -10.78 -12.60
CA TYR A 34 -4.42 -12.13 -12.49
C TYR A 34 -4.52 -12.65 -11.06
N MET A 35 -4.11 -11.86 -10.06
CA MET A 35 -4.18 -12.28 -8.67
C MET A 35 -5.63 -12.53 -8.24
N PHE A 36 -6.52 -11.58 -8.53
CA PHE A 36 -7.93 -11.63 -8.17
C PHE A 36 -8.64 -12.83 -8.78
N THR A 37 -8.34 -13.18 -10.04
CA THR A 37 -8.94 -14.33 -10.72
C THR A 37 -8.30 -15.68 -10.35
N GLN A 38 -6.98 -15.76 -10.21
CA GLN A 38 -6.26 -17.04 -10.09
C GLN A 38 -6.02 -17.51 -8.65
N TYR A 39 -6.01 -16.59 -7.69
CA TYR A 39 -5.90 -16.92 -6.27
C TYR A 39 -7.29 -17.01 -5.61
N GLY A 40 -8.30 -16.43 -6.26
CA GLY A 40 -9.70 -16.48 -5.85
C GLY A 40 -9.96 -15.81 -4.49
N VAL A 41 -11.22 -15.82 -4.07
CA VAL A 41 -11.71 -15.21 -2.81
C VAL A 41 -11.46 -16.07 -1.55
N GLY A 42 -10.63 -17.12 -1.66
CA GLY A 42 -10.34 -18.06 -0.58
C GLY A 42 -9.29 -17.55 0.42
N SER A 43 -8.27 -18.36 0.71
CA SER A 43 -7.20 -18.10 1.69
C SER A 43 -6.27 -16.92 1.36
N PHE A 44 -6.48 -16.21 0.25
CA PHE A 44 -5.68 -15.06 -0.15
C PHE A 44 -6.23 -13.78 0.50
N SER A 45 -5.46 -13.21 1.45
CA SER A 45 -5.89 -12.00 2.16
C SER A 45 -5.58 -10.73 1.36
N PHE A 46 -6.42 -10.43 0.36
CA PHE A 46 -6.31 -9.19 -0.43
C PHE A 46 -6.39 -7.93 0.44
N ALA A 47 -7.22 -7.95 1.49
CA ALA A 47 -7.36 -6.83 2.41
C ALA A 47 -6.04 -6.53 3.14
N SER A 48 -5.37 -7.57 3.65
CA SER A 48 -4.04 -7.42 4.28
C SER A 48 -3.01 -6.97 3.26
N MET A 49 -2.99 -7.58 2.06
CA MET A 49 -2.05 -7.21 1.01
C MET A 49 -2.14 -5.72 0.65
N ILE A 50 -3.34 -5.22 0.35
CA ILE A 50 -3.57 -3.79 0.05
C ILE A 50 -3.14 -2.91 1.22
N SER A 51 -3.49 -3.30 2.44
CA SER A 51 -3.14 -2.54 3.64
C SER A 51 -1.63 -2.40 3.81
N GLU A 52 -0.86 -3.45 3.54
CA GLU A 52 0.60 -3.47 3.70
C GLU A 52 1.32 -2.75 2.55
N VAL A 53 0.96 -3.01 1.28
CA VAL A 53 1.66 -2.39 0.13
C VAL A 53 1.46 -0.87 0.06
N THR A 54 0.35 -0.38 0.62
CA THR A 54 0.03 1.05 0.69
C THR A 54 0.31 1.66 2.07
N ALA A 55 0.87 0.91 3.03
CA ALA A 55 1.01 1.35 4.43
C ALA A 55 1.81 2.64 4.61
N ARG A 56 2.80 2.85 3.74
CA ARG A 56 3.76 3.95 3.81
C ARG A 56 3.41 5.13 2.91
N PHE A 57 2.31 5.06 2.15
CA PHE A 57 1.93 6.13 1.25
C PHE A 57 1.67 7.43 2.00
N SER A 58 2.27 8.50 1.49
CA SER A 58 2.24 9.80 2.15
C SER A 58 2.52 10.96 1.20
N THR A 59 2.43 10.74 -0.12
CA THR A 59 2.61 11.76 -1.15
C THR A 59 1.40 11.86 -2.07
N GLU A 60 1.19 13.01 -2.69
CA GLU A 60 0.07 13.23 -3.63
C GLU A 60 0.17 12.29 -4.85
N ALA A 61 1.38 11.98 -5.32
CA ALA A 61 1.58 11.05 -6.43
C ALA A 61 1.13 9.62 -6.07
N GLU A 62 1.40 9.16 -4.84
CA GLU A 62 0.93 7.86 -4.37
C GLU A 62 -0.59 7.84 -4.18
N LEU A 63 -1.18 8.94 -3.70
CA LEU A 63 -2.63 9.07 -3.59
C LEU A 63 -3.28 8.98 -4.98
N GLN A 64 -2.78 9.74 -5.95
CA GLN A 64 -3.28 9.69 -7.32
C GLN A 64 -3.17 8.28 -7.90
N GLN A 65 -2.02 7.62 -7.76
CA GLN A 65 -1.85 6.23 -8.22
C GLN A 65 -2.83 5.25 -7.57
N LEU A 66 -3.18 5.47 -6.31
CA LEU A 66 -4.14 4.63 -5.60
C LEU A 66 -5.58 4.89 -6.06
N GLU A 67 -5.93 6.14 -6.35
CA GLU A 67 -7.23 6.51 -6.93
C GLU A 67 -7.38 5.97 -8.36
N GLU A 68 -6.36 6.12 -9.20
CA GLU A 68 -6.30 5.52 -10.55
C GLU A 68 -6.45 3.99 -10.47
N PHE A 69 -5.75 3.33 -9.54
CA PHE A 69 -5.89 1.89 -9.31
C PHE A 69 -7.33 1.48 -8.96
N VAL A 70 -8.06 2.30 -8.21
CA VAL A 70 -9.48 2.08 -7.89
C VAL A 70 -10.35 2.14 -9.15
N GLU A 71 -10.12 3.14 -9.99
CA GLU A 71 -10.88 3.37 -11.22
C GLU A 71 -10.62 2.26 -12.25
N GLU A 72 -9.35 1.95 -12.51
CA GLU A 72 -8.91 0.94 -13.49
C GLU A 72 -9.46 -0.46 -13.16
N ASN A 73 -9.58 -0.78 -11.87
CA ASN A 73 -10.03 -2.11 -11.42
C ASN A 73 -11.50 -2.12 -10.98
N SER A 74 -12.29 -1.08 -11.33
CA SER A 74 -13.72 -1.02 -11.03
C SER A 74 -14.52 -2.19 -11.65
N ALA A 75 -14.13 -2.65 -12.84
CA ALA A 75 -14.77 -3.78 -13.53
C ALA A 75 -14.37 -5.14 -12.92
N VAL A 76 -13.10 -5.31 -12.55
CA VAL A 76 -12.60 -6.52 -11.87
C VAL A 76 -13.16 -6.61 -10.44
N GLY A 77 -13.24 -5.46 -9.78
CA GLY A 77 -13.64 -5.32 -8.39
C GLY A 77 -12.52 -5.64 -7.40
N PHE A 78 -12.86 -5.49 -6.12
CA PHE A 78 -11.93 -5.69 -5.00
C PHE A 78 -12.35 -6.81 -4.03
N GLY A 79 -13.55 -7.36 -4.20
CA GLY A 79 -14.07 -8.42 -3.32
C GLY A 79 -13.93 -8.07 -1.84
N SER A 80 -13.31 -8.97 -1.06
CA SER A 80 -13.06 -8.78 0.37
C SER A 80 -12.11 -7.61 0.69
N ALA A 81 -11.34 -7.10 -0.28
CA ALA A 81 -10.46 -5.94 -0.09
C ALA A 81 -11.14 -4.58 -0.32
N THR A 82 -12.42 -4.54 -0.72
CA THR A 82 -13.12 -3.28 -1.00
C THR A 82 -13.01 -2.26 0.13
N LEU A 83 -13.16 -2.70 1.38
CA LEU A 83 -13.01 -1.83 2.54
C LEU A 83 -11.56 -1.38 2.73
N ALA A 84 -10.60 -2.30 2.59
CA ALA A 84 -9.17 -2.01 2.76
C ALA A 84 -8.67 -0.98 1.73
N VAL A 85 -9.16 -1.03 0.50
CA VAL A 85 -8.84 -0.04 -0.55
C VAL A 85 -9.35 1.34 -0.17
N LYS A 86 -10.61 1.46 0.28
CA LYS A 86 -11.17 2.74 0.77
C LYS A 86 -10.37 3.28 1.96
N GLN A 87 -10.02 2.41 2.90
CA GLN A 87 -9.20 2.77 4.05
C GLN A 87 -7.79 3.18 3.65
N ALA A 88 -7.19 2.56 2.64
CA ALA A 88 -5.88 2.93 2.12
C ALA A 88 -5.88 4.35 1.53
N VAL A 89 -6.93 4.73 0.79
CA VAL A 89 -7.09 6.10 0.25
C VAL A 89 -7.19 7.11 1.39
N GLU A 90 -8.07 6.88 2.36
CA GLU A 90 -8.25 7.81 3.48
C GLU A 90 -7.02 7.89 4.39
N ARG A 91 -6.35 6.76 4.63
CA ARG A 91 -5.07 6.73 5.35
C ARG A 91 -4.00 7.51 4.61
N THR A 92 -3.92 7.39 3.29
CA THR A 92 -2.94 8.15 2.48
C THR A 92 -3.18 9.65 2.60
N LYS A 93 -4.44 10.10 2.50
CA LYS A 93 -4.82 11.51 2.74
C LYS A 93 -4.45 11.97 4.15
N ALA A 94 -4.67 11.13 5.16
CA ALA A 94 -4.30 11.44 6.54
C ALA A 94 -2.77 11.55 6.71
N ASN A 95 -2.00 10.63 6.10
CA ASN A 95 -0.55 10.63 6.14
C ASN A 95 0.05 11.87 5.47
N ILE A 96 -0.48 12.28 4.31
CA ILE A 96 -0.07 13.52 3.61
C ILE A 96 -0.26 14.73 4.54
N LYS A 97 -1.47 14.88 5.10
CA LYS A 97 -1.79 16.00 6.02
C LYS A 97 -0.89 15.98 7.26
N TRP A 98 -0.64 14.80 7.82
CA TRP A 98 0.24 14.65 8.98
C TRP A 98 1.68 15.05 8.64
N LEU A 99 2.22 14.63 7.49
CA LEU A 99 3.56 15.05 7.07
C LEU A 99 3.64 16.56 6.84
N GLN A 100 2.67 17.14 6.13
CA GLN A 100 2.65 18.59 5.88
C GLN A 100 2.66 19.41 7.18
N LYS A 101 1.93 18.93 8.20
CA LYS A 101 1.84 19.62 9.50
C LYS A 101 3.07 19.42 10.38
N ASN A 102 3.60 18.20 10.45
CA ASN A 102 4.54 17.82 11.53
C ASN A 102 6.00 17.66 11.06
N LYS A 103 6.27 17.58 9.74
CA LYS A 103 7.61 17.25 9.24
C LYS A 103 8.70 18.23 9.71
N GLN A 104 8.44 19.53 9.66
CA GLN A 104 9.45 20.54 10.02
C GLN A 104 9.74 20.53 11.52
N GLU A 105 8.71 20.54 12.35
CA GLU A 105 8.83 20.49 13.81
C GLU A 105 9.64 19.27 14.29
N ILE A 106 9.38 18.11 13.70
CA ILE A 106 10.11 16.88 14.02
C ILE A 106 11.57 16.95 13.57
N LEU A 107 11.84 17.52 12.38
CA LEU A 107 13.20 17.71 11.88
C LEU A 107 14.01 18.61 12.82
N ASP A 108 13.45 19.77 13.18
CA ASP A 108 14.09 20.74 14.07
C ASP A 108 14.39 20.10 15.44
N TRP A 109 13.47 19.28 15.97
CA TRP A 109 13.68 18.55 17.20
C TRP A 109 14.84 17.56 17.10
N PHE A 110 14.91 16.74 16.04
CA PHE A 110 16.01 15.79 15.84
C PHE A 110 17.37 16.48 15.69
N GLU A 111 17.42 17.59 14.94
CA GLU A 111 18.64 18.38 14.78
C GLU A 111 19.10 18.97 16.12
N GLY A 112 18.17 19.46 16.95
CA GLY A 112 18.48 19.96 18.29
C GLY A 112 19.00 18.87 19.25
N GLN A 113 18.59 17.60 19.09
CA GLN A 113 19.08 16.50 19.94
C GLN A 113 20.42 15.92 19.48
N THR A 114 20.79 16.10 18.21
CA THR A 114 22.01 15.51 17.62
C THR A 114 23.21 16.47 17.61
N GLN A 115 23.02 17.73 17.99
CA GLN A 115 24.08 18.72 18.20
C GLN A 115 24.70 18.68 19.62
N ALA A 116 24.47 17.62 20.40
CA ALA A 116 25.07 17.39 21.72
C ALA A 116 26.30 16.50 21.67
#